data_AF-A0A7G3ALW1-F1
#
_entry.id   AF-A0A7G3ALW1-F1
#
_cell.length_a   1.000
_cell.length_b   1.000
_cell.length_c   1.000
_cell.angle_alpha   90.00
_cell.angle_beta   90.00
_cell.angle_gamma   90.00
#
_symmetry.space_group_name_H-M   'P 1'
#
loop_
_entity.id
_entity.type
_entity.pdbx_description
1 polymer ?
#
loop_
_entity_poly.entity_id
_entity_poly.type
_entity_poly.pdbx_seq_one_letter_code
_entity_poly.pdbx_strand_id
1 'polypeptide(L)'
;MVLKITDISQRIALSVVILLSLTIRRSQGEQCGQEELARCSRPLQVLSSTSDLTIATNKEELNEICPDLYGGLHCIRSYTRRCMSLQHRNHFNKLYHGTNQVIRDLCREGHYQNDYLRHAPCLRMVKPDYEICAKKYQDTISRVTQMEHRGMANGTDDD
;
A
#
# COMPACT_ATOMS: atom_id res chain seq x y z
N MET A 1 -61.18 -24.72 -13.41
CA MET A 1 -60.07 -25.39 -12.70
C MET A 1 -58.70 -24.80 -13.09
N VAL A 2 -58.47 -24.50 -14.36
CA VAL A 2 -57.21 -23.90 -14.90
C VAL A 2 -56.82 -22.56 -14.25
N LEU A 3 -57.75 -21.63 -14.01
CA LEU A 3 -57.45 -20.33 -13.39
C LEU A 3 -56.94 -20.42 -11.93
N LYS A 4 -57.35 -21.44 -11.17
CA LYS A 4 -56.85 -21.64 -9.80
C LYS A 4 -55.43 -22.21 -9.80
N ILE A 5 -55.09 -23.02 -10.81
CA ILE A 5 -53.76 -23.60 -10.97
C ILE A 5 -52.75 -22.51 -11.34
N THR A 6 -53.13 -21.56 -12.19
CA THR A 6 -52.30 -20.40 -12.55
C THR A 6 -52.10 -19.42 -11.40
N ASP A 7 -53.11 -19.22 -10.54
CA ASP A 7 -52.97 -18.36 -9.34
C ASP A 7 -52.03 -18.99 -8.30
N ILE A 8 -52.15 -20.30 -8.08
CA ILE A 8 -51.28 -21.06 -7.17
C ILE A 8 -49.83 -21.07 -7.67
N SER A 9 -49.59 -21.30 -8.97
CA SER A 9 -48.24 -21.27 -9.53
C SER A 9 -47.60 -19.88 -9.45
N GLN A 10 -48.39 -18.82 -9.63
CA GLN A 10 -47.91 -17.44 -9.50
C GLN A 10 -47.55 -17.06 -8.06
N ARG A 11 -48.33 -17.51 -7.06
CA ARG A 11 -47.99 -17.33 -5.63
C ARG A 11 -46.74 -18.09 -5.21
N ILE A 12 -46.55 -19.30 -5.73
CA ILE A 12 -45.34 -20.10 -5.49
C ILE A 12 -44.12 -19.42 -6.12
N ALA A 13 -44.23 -18.93 -7.35
CA ALA A 13 -43.14 -18.20 -8.00
C ALA A 13 -42.73 -16.95 -7.21
N LEU A 14 -43.71 -16.15 -6.73
CA LEU A 14 -43.44 -14.97 -5.92
C LEU A 14 -42.75 -15.31 -4.59
N SER A 15 -43.19 -16.36 -3.91
CA SER A 15 -42.58 -16.79 -2.64
C SER A 15 -41.16 -17.33 -2.83
N VAL A 16 -40.89 -18.05 -3.92
CA VAL A 16 -39.52 -18.49 -4.29
C VAL A 16 -38.60 -17.30 -4.59
N VAL A 17 -39.09 -16.28 -5.32
CA VAL A 17 -38.30 -15.06 -5.60
C VAL A 17 -37.99 -14.27 -4.32
N ILE A 18 -38.93 -14.21 -3.37
CA ILE A 18 -38.71 -13.57 -2.07
C ILE A 18 -37.67 -14.35 -1.25
N LEU A 19 -37.73 -15.68 -1.24
CA LEU A 19 -36.74 -16.51 -0.55
C LEU A 19 -35.35 -16.43 -1.19
N LEU A 20 -35.28 -16.37 -2.52
CA LEU A 20 -34.02 -16.18 -3.26
C LEU A 20 -33.42 -14.79 -3.02
N SER A 21 -34.23 -13.73 -2.94
CA SER A 21 -33.71 -12.38 -2.62
C SER A 21 -33.24 -12.24 -1.16
N LEU A 22 -33.87 -12.95 -0.22
CA LEU A 22 -33.44 -12.99 1.19
C LEU A 22 -32.15 -13.79 1.44
N THR A 23 -31.82 -14.75 0.56
CA THR A 23 -30.58 -15.54 0.64
C THR A 23 -29.38 -14.86 -0.01
N ILE A 24 -29.59 -13.81 -0.81
CA ILE A 24 -28.53 -12.91 -1.27
C ILE A 24 -28.21 -11.91 -0.13
N ARG A 25 -27.81 -12.43 1.04
CA ARG A 25 -26.92 -11.65 1.89
C ARG A 25 -25.58 -11.63 1.16
N ARG A 26 -25.28 -10.53 0.47
CA ARG A 26 -23.90 -10.24 0.08
C ARG A 26 -23.07 -10.34 1.35
N SER A 27 -22.26 -11.39 1.49
CA SER A 27 -21.06 -11.27 2.28
C SER A 27 -20.33 -10.09 1.65
N GLN A 28 -20.21 -8.98 2.38
CA GLN A 28 -19.19 -8.01 2.05
C GLN A 28 -17.87 -8.74 2.33
N GLY A 29 -17.47 -9.62 1.42
CA GLY A 29 -16.12 -10.15 1.39
C GLY A 29 -15.24 -8.92 1.25
N GLU A 30 -14.52 -8.58 2.32
CA GLU A 30 -13.55 -7.50 2.26
C GLU A 30 -12.63 -7.79 1.07
N GLN A 31 -12.54 -6.84 0.14
CA GLN A 31 -11.74 -6.99 -1.06
C GLN A 31 -10.26 -6.89 -0.69
N CYS A 32 -9.67 -8.00 -0.25
CA CYS A 32 -8.27 -8.12 0.13
C CYS A 32 -7.32 -8.15 -1.06
N GLY A 33 -7.52 -7.23 -2.01
CA GLY A 33 -6.72 -7.11 -3.22
C GLY A 33 -5.40 -6.38 -2.98
N GLN A 34 -4.42 -6.64 -3.86
CA GLN A 34 -3.16 -5.89 -3.89
C GLN A 34 -3.39 -4.40 -4.18
N GLU A 35 -4.45 -4.06 -4.90
CA GLU A 35 -4.84 -2.68 -5.20
C GLU A 35 -5.10 -1.87 -3.92
N GLU A 36 -5.73 -2.47 -2.90
CA GLU A 36 -6.00 -1.77 -1.64
C GLU A 36 -4.70 -1.45 -0.90
N LEU A 37 -3.80 -2.42 -0.80
CA LEU A 37 -2.50 -2.23 -0.17
C LEU A 37 -1.65 -1.21 -0.94
N ALA A 38 -1.66 -1.28 -2.27
CA ALA A 38 -0.98 -0.31 -3.14
C ALA A 38 -1.52 1.10 -2.90
N ARG A 39 -2.85 1.28 -2.83
CA ARG A 39 -3.48 2.55 -2.49
C ARG A 39 -3.07 3.06 -1.11
N CYS A 40 -3.03 2.19 -0.09
CA CYS A 40 -2.56 2.57 1.24
C CYS A 40 -1.10 3.08 1.23
N SER A 41 -0.28 2.56 0.31
CA SER A 41 1.15 2.90 0.24
C SER A 41 1.46 4.22 -0.47
N ARG A 42 0.51 4.80 -1.23
CA ARG A 42 0.76 6.00 -2.04
C ARG A 42 1.32 7.19 -1.26
N PRO A 43 0.78 7.57 -0.08
CA PRO A 43 1.34 8.67 0.70
C PRO A 43 2.79 8.45 1.13
N LEU A 44 3.20 7.20 1.26
CA LEU A 44 4.52 6.81 1.77
C LEU A 44 5.59 6.78 0.68
N GLN A 45 5.20 6.90 -0.60
CA GLN A 45 6.14 6.86 -1.72
C GLN A 45 7.16 8.00 -1.65
N VAL A 46 6.83 9.11 -0.99
CA VAL A 46 7.77 10.20 -0.69
C VAL A 46 8.99 9.71 0.13
N LEU A 47 8.82 8.67 0.96
CA LEU A 47 9.90 8.06 1.75
C LEU A 47 10.72 7.05 0.96
N SER A 48 10.15 6.50 -0.10
CA SER A 48 10.76 5.45 -0.93
C SER A 48 11.42 6.02 -2.19
N SER A 49 11.25 7.32 -2.46
CA SER A 49 11.84 7.97 -3.61
C SER A 49 13.36 8.00 -3.47
N THR A 50 14.06 7.16 -4.23
CA THR A 50 15.53 7.12 -4.20
C THR A 50 16.19 8.34 -4.83
N SER A 51 15.42 9.23 -5.47
CA SER A 51 15.91 10.49 -6.03
C SER A 51 15.63 11.67 -5.11
N ASP A 52 14.70 11.57 -4.14
CA ASP A 52 14.40 12.68 -3.24
C ASP A 52 14.94 12.43 -1.84
N LEU A 53 16.01 13.15 -1.47
CA LEU A 53 16.61 13.07 -0.14
C LEU A 53 15.81 13.78 0.95
N THR A 54 14.82 14.60 0.58
CA THR A 54 14.14 15.50 1.52
C THR A 54 12.66 15.19 1.59
N ILE A 55 12.20 14.75 2.77
CA ILE A 55 10.78 14.52 3.07
C ILE A 55 10.10 15.85 3.37
N ALA A 56 10.78 16.72 4.12
CA ALA A 56 10.38 18.09 4.38
C ALA A 56 11.59 18.96 4.73
N THR A 57 11.51 20.25 4.45
CA THR A 57 12.57 21.24 4.70
C THR A 57 12.35 22.08 5.94
N ASN A 58 11.12 22.11 6.45
CA ASN A 58 10.70 22.92 7.59
C ASN A 58 9.50 22.27 8.31
N LYS A 59 9.09 22.87 9.43
CA LYS A 59 8.03 22.34 10.28
C LYS A 59 6.65 22.46 9.63
N GLU A 60 6.43 23.52 8.86
CA GLU A 60 5.18 23.78 8.16
C GLU A 60 4.89 22.67 7.14
N GLU A 61 5.90 22.30 6.35
CA GLU A 61 5.83 21.20 5.38
C GLU A 61 5.61 19.84 6.07
N LEU A 62 6.22 19.60 7.23
CA LEU A 62 5.90 18.41 8.03
C LEU A 62 4.44 18.38 8.47
N ASN A 63 3.90 19.52 8.93
CA ASN A 63 2.51 19.59 9.38
C ASN A 63 1.52 19.31 8.24
N GLU A 64 1.87 19.66 6.99
CA GLU A 64 1.08 19.36 5.81
C GLU A 64 1.12 17.87 5.42
N ILE A 65 2.30 17.24 5.47
CA ILE A 65 2.50 15.87 4.96
C ILE A 65 2.16 14.79 6.01
N CYS A 66 2.38 15.08 7.30
CA CYS A 66 2.20 14.09 8.36
C CYS A 66 0.79 13.49 8.48
N PRO A 67 -0.33 14.23 8.28
CA PRO A 67 -1.67 13.65 8.23
C PRO A 67 -1.81 12.54 7.18
N ASP A 68 -1.25 12.74 5.98
CA ASP A 68 -1.30 11.76 4.89
C ASP A 68 -0.44 10.52 5.20
N LEU A 69 0.76 10.73 5.78
CA LEU A 69 1.63 9.63 6.22
C LEU A 69 0.96 8.77 7.30
N TYR A 70 0.35 9.40 8.31
CA TYR A 70 -0.40 8.68 9.35
C TYR A 70 -1.64 7.99 8.77
N GLY A 71 -2.32 8.61 7.81
CA GLY A 71 -3.42 8.00 7.07
C GLY A 71 -2.99 6.71 6.35
N GLY A 72 -1.86 6.74 5.65
CA GLY A 72 -1.26 5.57 5.01
C GLY A 72 -0.92 4.46 6.01
N LEU A 73 -0.27 4.81 7.13
CA LEU A 73 0.04 3.87 8.22
C LEU A 73 -1.22 3.20 8.79
N HIS A 74 -2.28 3.99 9.01
CA HIS A 74 -3.54 3.48 9.51
C HIS A 74 -4.20 2.53 8.52
N CYS A 75 -4.21 2.89 7.23
CA CYS A 75 -4.73 2.08 6.13
C CYS A 75 -4.04 0.71 6.07
N ILE A 76 -2.70 0.69 6.06
CA ILE A 76 -1.90 -0.55 6.04
C ILE A 76 -2.18 -1.40 7.29
N ARG A 77 -2.26 -0.77 8.47
CA ARG A 77 -2.59 -1.48 9.72
C ARG A 77 -3.98 -2.10 9.69
N SER A 78 -4.96 -1.43 9.09
CA SER A 78 -6.31 -1.96 8.90
C SER A 78 -6.29 -3.14 7.93
N TYR A 79 -5.66 -2.97 6.76
CA TYR A 79 -5.51 -4.02 5.74
C TYR A 79 -4.86 -5.29 6.32
N THR A 80 -3.72 -5.15 6.98
CA THR A 80 -2.98 -6.30 7.54
C THR A 80 -3.73 -7.02 8.66
N ARG A 81 -4.69 -6.36 9.33
CA ARG A 81 -5.55 -7.02 10.34
C ARG A 81 -6.69 -7.81 9.71
N ARG A 82 -7.21 -7.31 8.60
CA ARG A 82 -8.38 -7.86 7.89
C ARG A 82 -7.99 -8.97 6.91
N CYS A 83 -6.90 -8.74 6.18
CA CYS A 83 -6.55 -9.50 4.99
C CYS A 83 -5.37 -10.46 5.15
N MET A 84 -4.70 -10.47 6.31
CA MET A 84 -3.55 -11.35 6.55
C MET A 84 -3.79 -12.29 7.72
N SER A 85 -3.26 -13.51 7.62
CA SER A 85 -3.11 -14.42 8.75
C SER A 85 -2.18 -13.82 9.81
N LEU A 86 -2.23 -14.34 11.04
CA LEU A 86 -1.34 -13.88 12.11
C LEU A 86 0.14 -13.98 11.71
N GLN A 87 0.55 -15.06 11.04
CA GLN A 87 1.92 -15.26 10.58
C GLN A 87 2.30 -14.24 9.50
N HIS A 88 1.46 -14.06 8.47
CA HIS A 88 1.71 -13.08 7.41
C HIS A 88 1.77 -11.65 7.96
N ARG A 89 0.86 -11.29 8.87
CA ARG A 89 0.86 -9.99 9.54
C ARG A 89 2.12 -9.78 10.36
N ASN A 90 2.58 -10.78 11.10
CA ASN A 90 3.81 -10.68 11.90
C ASN A 90 5.04 -10.51 11.01
N HIS A 91 5.11 -11.23 9.88
CA HIS A 91 6.17 -11.06 8.91
C HIS A 91 6.13 -9.66 8.27
N PHE A 92 4.96 -9.21 7.82
CA PHE A 92 4.75 -7.87 7.27
C PHE A 92 5.16 -6.78 8.26
N ASN A 93 4.75 -6.88 9.53
CA ASN A 93 5.08 -5.90 10.55
C ASN A 93 6.60 -5.79 10.80
N LYS A 94 7.36 -6.87 10.60
CA LYS A 94 8.84 -6.81 10.69
C LYS A 94 9.41 -6.00 9.52
N LEU A 95 8.98 -6.28 8.30
CA LEU A 95 9.41 -5.55 7.11
C LEU A 95 9.03 -4.07 7.18
N TYR A 96 7.85 -3.79 7.70
CA TYR A 96 7.26 -2.46 7.72
C TYR A 96 7.63 -1.63 8.96
N HIS A 97 8.34 -2.22 9.93
CA HIS A 97 8.67 -1.57 11.21
C HIS A 97 9.46 -0.28 11.01
N GLY A 98 10.49 -0.30 10.18
CA GLY A 98 11.38 0.85 9.95
C GLY A 98 10.62 2.06 9.40
N THR A 99 9.78 1.86 8.38
CA THR A 99 8.94 2.91 7.79
C THR A 99 8.00 3.53 8.83
N ASN A 100 7.32 2.68 9.61
CA ASN A 100 6.44 3.14 10.68
C ASN A 100 7.20 3.95 11.74
N GLN A 101 8.39 3.51 12.12
CA GLN A 101 9.23 4.22 13.08
C GLN A 101 9.66 5.59 12.56
N VAL A 102 10.20 5.66 11.34
CA VAL A 102 10.65 6.93 10.72
C VAL A 102 9.51 7.95 10.69
N ILE A 103 8.32 7.55 10.25
CA ILE A 103 7.16 8.46 10.20
C ILE A 103 6.79 8.93 11.60
N ARG A 104 6.73 8.02 12.58
CA ARG A 104 6.40 8.40 13.95
C ARG A 104 7.41 9.36 14.55
N ASP A 105 8.70 9.13 14.33
CA ASP A 105 9.77 9.94 14.90
C ASP A 105 9.88 11.30 14.19
N LEU A 106 9.61 11.34 12.88
CA LEU A 106 9.60 12.57 12.08
C LEU A 106 8.36 13.44 12.35
N CYS A 107 7.18 12.83 12.47
CA CYS A 107 5.91 13.54 12.60
C CYS A 107 5.50 13.82 14.06
N ARG A 108 6.22 13.30 15.04
CA ARG A 108 6.00 13.60 16.45
C ARG A 108 7.01 14.64 16.91
N GLU A 109 6.52 15.70 17.53
CA GLU A 109 7.41 16.69 18.15
C GLU A 109 8.33 16.02 19.17
N GLY A 110 9.63 16.30 19.05
CA GLY A 110 10.66 15.68 19.87
C GLY A 110 12.06 15.87 19.30
N HIS A 111 13.04 15.23 19.95
CA HIS A 111 14.45 15.36 19.59
C HIS A 111 14.74 14.96 18.14
N TYR A 112 14.17 13.84 17.67
CA TYR A 112 14.38 13.37 16.30
C TYR A 112 13.88 14.38 15.25
N GLN A 113 12.64 14.86 15.39
CA GLN A 113 12.09 15.87 14.48
C GLN A 113 12.94 17.16 14.50
N ASN A 114 13.36 17.62 15.68
CA ASN A 114 14.17 18.83 15.81
C ASN A 114 15.54 18.68 15.13
N ASP A 115 16.21 17.54 15.32
CA ASP A 115 17.50 17.26 14.70
C ASP A 115 17.35 17.07 13.18
N TYR A 116 16.28 16.41 12.73
CA TYR A 116 15.96 16.32 11.31
C TYR A 116 15.80 17.72 10.69
N LEU A 117 14.96 18.57 11.26
CA LEU A 117 14.71 19.92 10.75
C LEU A 117 15.97 20.80 10.78
N ARG A 118 16.84 20.63 11.78
CA ARG A 118 18.14 21.29 11.84
C ARG A 118 19.03 20.93 10.65
N HIS A 119 18.98 19.68 10.18
CA HIS A 119 19.85 19.17 9.12
C HIS A 119 19.18 19.09 7.74
N ALA A 120 17.86 19.25 7.64
CA ALA A 120 17.12 19.25 6.38
C ALA A 120 17.68 20.27 5.35
N PRO A 121 18.14 21.49 5.73
CA PRO A 121 18.79 22.39 4.79
C PRO A 121 20.06 21.82 4.14
N CYS A 122 20.82 20.99 4.86
CA CYS A 122 22.02 20.33 4.31
C CYS A 122 21.65 19.30 3.24
N LEU A 123 20.57 18.52 3.47
CA LEU A 123 20.07 17.56 2.49
C LEU A 123 19.65 18.25 1.19
N ARG A 124 19.03 19.43 1.29
CA ARG A 124 18.67 20.25 0.13
C ARG A 124 19.88 20.73 -0.68
N MET A 125 21.01 21.03 -0.02
CA MET A 125 22.23 21.45 -0.71
C MET A 125 22.84 20.34 -1.55
N VAL A 126 22.79 19.09 -1.07
CA VAL A 126 23.38 17.93 -1.76
C VAL A 126 22.40 17.22 -2.70
N LYS A 127 21.10 17.55 -2.62
CA LYS A 127 20.03 16.95 -3.44
C LYS A 127 20.35 16.91 -4.95
N PRO A 128 20.81 18.00 -5.60
CA PRO A 128 21.08 17.98 -7.04
C PRO A 128 22.13 16.95 -7.44
N ASP A 129 23.24 16.88 -6.69
CA ASP A 129 24.33 15.93 -6.97
C ASP A 129 23.88 14.49 -6.68
N TYR A 130 23.12 14.31 -5.60
CA TYR A 130 22.55 13.02 -5.26
C TYR A 130 21.58 12.52 -6.33
N GLU A 131 20.70 13.36 -6.88
CA GLU A 131 19.77 12.98 -7.95
C GLU A 131 20.49 12.43 -9.18
N ILE A 132 21.62 13.04 -9.56
CA ILE A 132 22.47 12.56 -10.65
C ILE A 132 23.00 11.16 -10.34
N CYS A 133 23.55 10.97 -9.14
CA CYS A 133 24.10 9.68 -8.70
C CYS A 133 23.01 8.61 -8.56
N ALA A 134 21.88 8.95 -7.97
CA ALA A 134 20.73 8.07 -7.76
C ALA A 134 20.17 7.58 -9.10
N LYS A 135 20.01 8.48 -10.07
CA LYS A 135 19.56 8.11 -11.42
C LYS A 135 20.51 7.11 -12.08
N LYS A 136 21.82 7.39 -12.05
CA LYS A 136 22.84 6.48 -12.60
C LYS A 136 22.80 5.12 -11.92
N TYR A 137 22.65 5.10 -10.59
CA TYR A 137 22.52 3.87 -9.82
C TYR A 137 21.28 3.07 -10.23
N GLN A 138 20.11 3.72 -10.29
CA GLN A 138 18.85 3.08 -10.68
C GLN A 138 18.91 2.52 -12.11
N ASP A 139 19.47 3.26 -13.05
CA ASP A 139 19.66 2.82 -14.43
C ASP A 139 20.58 1.58 -14.48
N THR A 140 21.65 1.58 -13.68
CA THR A 140 22.61 0.48 -13.64
C THR A 140 21.98 -0.79 -13.06
N ILE A 141 21.32 -0.69 -11.90
CA ILE A 141 20.66 -1.83 -11.25
C ILE A 141 19.56 -2.39 -12.13
N SER A 142 18.75 -1.53 -12.76
CA SER A 142 17.69 -1.97 -13.68
C SER A 142 18.24 -2.81 -14.82
N ARG A 143 19.40 -2.42 -15.39
CA ARG A 143 20.06 -3.20 -16.46
C ARG A 143 20.60 -4.53 -15.95
N VAL A 144 21.22 -4.56 -14.77
CA VAL A 144 21.73 -5.80 -14.16
C VAL A 144 20.59 -6.78 -13.89
N THR A 145 19.49 -6.33 -13.27
CA THR A 145 18.32 -7.17 -12.98
C THR A 145 17.67 -7.70 -14.27
N GLN A 146 17.58 -6.89 -15.33
CA GLN A 146 17.10 -7.38 -16.63
C GLN A 146 18.00 -8.46 -17.24
N MET A 147 19.32 -8.31 -17.09
CA MET A 147 20.28 -9.32 -17.56
C MET A 147 20.15 -10.63 -16.78
N GLU A 148 19.98 -10.57 -15.45
CA GLU A 148 19.74 -11.74 -14.61
C GLU A 148 18.46 -12.48 -15.02
N HIS A 149 17.35 -11.74 -15.20
CA HIS A 149 16.09 -12.33 -15.66
C HIS A 149 16.20 -12.94 -17.06
N ARG A 150 16.96 -12.32 -17.97
CA ARG A 150 17.20 -12.87 -19.31
C ARG A 150 18.13 -14.08 -19.30
N GLY A 151 19.10 -14.12 -18.39
CA GLY A 151 19.97 -15.28 -18.17
C GLY A 151 19.21 -16.49 -17.65
N MET A 152 18.18 -16.29 -16.81
CA MET A 152 17.29 -17.36 -16.33
C MET A 152 16.29 -17.85 -17.40
N ALA A 153 15.89 -16.99 -18.34
CA ALA A 153 15.03 -17.38 -19.46
C ALA A 153 15.73 -18.18 -20.56
N ASN A 154 17.06 -18.07 -20.67
CA ASN A 154 17.88 -18.81 -21.65
C ASN A 154 18.44 -20.14 -21.09
N GLY A 155 18.10 -20.53 -19.85
CA GLY A 155 18.64 -21.70 -19.16
C GLY A 155 17.71 -22.91 -19.08
N THR A 156 16.64 -22.97 -19.88
CA THR A 156 15.63 -24.05 -19.83
C THR A 156 15.52 -24.91 -21.11
N ASP A 157 16.42 -24.77 -22.09
CA ASP A 157 16.38 -25.56 -23.34
C ASP A 157 17.64 -26.42 -23.54
N ASP A 158 18.06 -27.19 -22.52
CA ASP A 158 19.02 -28.29 -22.69
C ASP A 158 18.77 -29.37 -21.60
N ASP A 159 17.74 -30.20 -21.80
CA ASP A 159 17.68 -31.63 -21.40
C ASP A 159 16.54 -32.35 -22.16
#